data_AF-M7XYE1-F1
#
_entry.id   AF-M7XYE1-F1
#
_cell.length_a   1.000
_cell.length_b   1.000
_cell.length_c   1.000
_cell.angle_alpha   90.00
_cell.angle_beta   90.00
_cell.angle_gamma   90.00
#
_symmetry.space_group_name_H-M   'P 1'
#
loop_
_entity.id
_entity.type
_entity.pdbx_description
1 polymer ?
#
loop_
_entity_poly.entity_id
_entity_poly.type
_entity_poly.pdbx_seq_one_letter_code
_entity_poly.pdbx_strand_id
1 'polypeptide(L)'
;MSDPTALASLLALGIPRQKAIYALKEHGGEVEAAADWCLGEGADWTPNSLFAASFAPLPNARRSPSPPGQRHHRSRSVDHNPPGWTLVPHRLLTPGTSVAITLKQDQGTDRTVEGVVAERLTRGDHPRGVKVRLQDGRVGRVVRIL
;
A
#
# COMPACT_ATOMS: atom_id res chain seq x y z
N MET A 1 -14.42 14.15 30.02
CA MET A 1 -13.71 12.92 30.46
C MET A 1 -14.71 11.79 30.29
N SER A 2 -14.50 10.87 29.33
CA SER A 2 -15.46 9.78 29.11
C SER A 2 -15.47 8.86 30.33
N ASP A 3 -16.65 8.59 30.90
CA ASP A 3 -16.81 7.75 32.08
C ASP A 3 -16.20 6.36 31.86
N PRO A 4 -15.27 5.89 32.72
CA PRO A 4 -14.61 4.60 32.56
C PRO A 4 -15.60 3.43 32.66
N THR A 5 -16.69 3.61 33.41
CA THR A 5 -17.78 2.64 33.56
C THR A 5 -18.56 2.48 32.26
N ALA A 6 -18.88 3.59 31.58
CA ALA A 6 -19.62 3.57 30.32
C ALA A 6 -18.88 2.82 29.21
N LEU A 7 -17.56 3.03 29.13
CA LEU A 7 -16.71 2.31 28.20
C LEU A 7 -16.64 0.80 28.53
N ALA A 8 -16.58 0.44 29.81
CA ALA A 8 -16.55 -0.95 30.24
C ALA A 8 -17.83 -1.72 29.84
N SER A 9 -18.99 -1.07 29.95
CA SER A 9 -20.27 -1.67 29.52
C SER A 9 -20.31 -1.97 28.03
N LEU A 10 -19.85 -1.05 27.17
CA LEU A 10 -19.80 -1.27 25.72
C LEU A 10 -18.78 -2.35 25.32
N LEU A 11 -17.65 -2.44 26.03
CA LEU A 11 -16.67 -3.50 25.83
C LEU A 11 -17.25 -4.88 26.20
N ALA A 12 -18.06 -4.96 27.27
CA ALA A 12 -18.72 -6.20 27.67
C ALA A 12 -19.75 -6.68 26.64
N LEU A 13 -20.33 -5.78 25.84
CA LEU A 13 -21.19 -6.09 24.70
C LEU A 13 -20.42 -6.54 23.44
N GLY A 14 -19.08 -6.63 23.52
CA GLY A 14 -18.23 -7.03 22.40
C GLY A 14 -17.93 -5.91 21.40
N ILE A 15 -18.28 -4.65 21.71
CA ILE A 15 -18.00 -3.50 20.84
C ILE A 15 -16.50 -3.16 20.93
N PRO A 16 -15.78 -2.99 19.80
CA PRO A 16 -14.36 -2.64 19.81
C PRO A 16 -14.09 -1.33 20.57
N ARG A 17 -13.03 -1.31 21.40
CA ARG A 17 -12.70 -0.17 22.27
C ARG A 17 -12.69 1.18 21.55
N GLN A 18 -12.12 1.25 20.35
CA GLN A 18 -12.04 2.50 19.59
C GLN A 18 -13.42 2.97 19.10
N LYS A 19 -14.30 2.02 18.75
CA LYS A 19 -15.68 2.29 18.35
C LYS A 19 -16.52 2.74 19.53
N ALA A 20 -16.40 2.06 20.67
CA ALA A 20 -17.07 2.47 21.90
C ALA A 20 -16.64 3.87 22.37
N ILE A 21 -15.35 4.21 22.28
CA ILE A 21 -14.86 5.56 22.60
C ILE A 21 -15.45 6.61 21.63
N TYR A 22 -15.49 6.31 20.34
CA TYR A 22 -16.07 7.20 19.34
C TYR A 22 -17.56 7.42 19.59
N ALA A 23 -18.32 6.34 19.75
CA ALA A 23 -19.75 6.40 20.03
C ALA A 23 -20.05 7.17 21.33
N LEU A 24 -19.31 6.92 22.41
CA LEU A 24 -19.47 7.69 23.65
C LEU A 24 -19.10 9.17 23.48
N LYS A 25 -18.17 9.51 22.58
CA LYS A 25 -17.82 10.91 22.34
C LYS A 25 -18.92 11.63 21.55
N GLU A 26 -19.47 10.99 20.52
CA GLU A 26 -20.52 11.56 19.67
C GLU A 26 -21.87 11.66 20.40
N HIS A 27 -22.21 10.65 21.19
CA HIS A 27 -23.47 10.57 21.93
C HIS A 27 -23.37 11.10 23.38
N GLY A 28 -22.37 11.96 23.66
CA GLY A 28 -22.29 12.70 24.93
C GLY A 28 -22.05 11.85 26.19
N GLY A 29 -21.56 10.62 26.04
CA GLY A 29 -21.25 9.70 27.14
C GLY A 29 -22.38 8.76 27.53
N GLU A 30 -23.52 8.81 26.84
CA GLU A 30 -24.65 7.92 27.10
C GLU A 30 -24.42 6.51 26.52
N VAL A 31 -24.49 5.49 27.39
CA VAL A 31 -24.14 4.10 27.04
C VAL A 31 -25.15 3.49 26.08
N GLU A 32 -26.43 3.66 26.35
CA GLU A 32 -27.52 3.05 25.56
C GLU A 32 -27.54 3.60 24.13
N ALA A 33 -27.50 4.93 23.96
CA ALA A 33 -27.42 5.56 22.64
C ALA A 33 -26.15 5.17 21.88
N ALA A 34 -25.01 5.08 22.56
CA ALA A 34 -23.76 4.64 21.94
C ALA A 34 -23.80 3.16 21.52
N ALA A 35 -24.45 2.30 22.32
CA ALA A 35 -24.63 0.88 21.99
C ALA A 35 -25.55 0.70 20.77
N ASP A 36 -26.69 1.39 20.75
CA ASP A 36 -27.66 1.35 19.65
C ASP A 36 -27.01 1.79 18.33
N TRP A 37 -26.29 2.91 18.33
CA TRP A 37 -25.53 3.35 17.17
C TRP A 37 -24.47 2.34 16.73
N CYS A 38 -23.75 1.72 17.68
CA CYS A 38 -22.74 0.71 17.37
C CYS A 38 -23.32 -0.55 16.73
N LEU A 39 -24.56 -0.92 17.07
CA LEU A 39 -25.23 -2.12 16.58
C LEU A 39 -26.08 -1.85 15.32
N GLY A 40 -26.46 -0.59 15.08
CA GLY A 40 -27.22 -0.14 13.90
C GLY A 40 -26.33 0.54 12.84
N GLU A 41 -26.45 1.86 12.70
CA GLU A 41 -25.79 2.65 11.64
C GLU A 41 -24.26 2.55 11.65
N GLY A 42 -23.67 2.40 12.83
CA GLY A 42 -22.24 2.22 13.02
C GLY A 42 -21.76 0.77 12.92
N ALA A 43 -22.60 -0.22 12.56
CA ALA A 43 -22.21 -1.63 12.55
C ALA A 43 -20.93 -1.91 11.75
N ASP A 44 -20.80 -1.30 10.57
CA ASP A 44 -19.62 -1.41 9.68
C ASP A 44 -18.46 -0.46 10.06
N TRP A 45 -18.66 0.39 11.08
CA TRP A 45 -17.63 1.32 11.53
C TRP A 45 -16.45 0.53 12.10
N THR A 46 -15.32 0.58 11.39
CA THR A 46 -14.04 0.07 11.88
C THR A 46 -13.03 1.21 11.96
N PRO A 47 -12.10 1.17 12.92
CA PRO A 47 -11.02 2.17 13.01
C PRO A 47 -10.07 2.15 11.79
N ASN A 48 -10.22 1.19 10.86
CA ASN A 48 -9.36 0.97 9.70
C ASN A 48 -10.01 1.34 8.35
N SER A 49 -11.19 1.98 8.31
CA SER A 49 -11.79 2.50 7.05
C SER A 49 -11.01 3.66 6.39
N LEU A 50 -9.77 3.92 6.81
CA LEU A 50 -8.78 4.75 6.09
C LEU A 50 -7.54 3.97 5.59
N PHE A 51 -7.37 2.69 5.94
CA PHE A 51 -6.42 1.76 5.32
C PHE A 51 -7.19 0.48 4.97
N ALA A 52 -8.01 0.62 3.93
CA ALA A 52 -9.07 -0.27 3.49
C ALA A 52 -8.67 -1.75 3.41
N ALA A 53 -9.61 -2.62 3.81
CA ALA A 53 -9.59 -4.06 3.61
C ALA A 53 -8.24 -4.75 3.88
N SER A 54 -8.20 -5.43 5.02
CA SER A 54 -7.39 -6.62 5.29
C SER A 54 -5.97 -6.38 5.82
N PHE A 55 -5.70 -7.09 6.92
CA PHE A 55 -4.44 -7.34 7.61
C PHE A 55 -3.96 -6.28 8.62
N ALA A 56 -4.29 -6.50 9.90
CA ALA A 56 -3.66 -5.82 11.03
C ALA A 56 -2.75 -6.80 11.81
N PRO A 57 -1.44 -6.52 11.97
CA PRO A 57 -0.62 -7.14 13.01
C PRO A 57 -0.65 -6.31 14.31
N LEU A 58 -0.45 -7.02 15.43
CA LEU A 58 -0.62 -6.61 16.83
C LEU A 58 0.27 -5.41 17.27
N PRO A 59 -0.22 -4.46 18.10
CA PRO A 59 0.65 -3.47 18.74
C PRO A 59 1.00 -3.87 20.18
N ASN A 60 2.30 -4.04 20.48
CA ASN A 60 2.82 -3.94 21.83
C ASN A 60 3.95 -2.90 21.94
N ALA A 61 3.89 -2.17 23.04
CA ALA A 61 4.95 -1.44 23.74
C ALA A 61 5.66 -0.24 23.07
N ARG A 62 5.41 0.91 23.72
CA ARG A 62 6.17 2.17 23.82
C ARG A 62 7.66 2.09 23.44
N ARG A 63 8.09 3.02 22.58
CA ARG A 63 9.50 3.33 22.27
C ARG A 63 10.21 4.00 23.46
N SER A 64 11.28 3.38 23.92
CA SER A 64 12.34 3.99 24.74
C SER A 64 13.22 4.93 23.88
N PRO A 65 13.91 5.94 24.47
CA PRO A 65 14.85 6.78 23.73
C PRO A 65 16.10 5.99 23.28
N SER A 66 16.54 6.24 22.04
CA SER A 66 17.64 5.50 21.37
C SER A 66 19.03 5.80 21.97
N PRO A 67 19.93 4.81 22.10
CA PRO A 67 21.35 5.02 22.44
C PRO A 67 22.14 5.61 21.26
N PRO A 68 23.31 6.23 21.49
CA PRO A 68 24.06 6.91 20.44
C PRO A 68 24.71 5.93 19.45
N GLY A 69 24.34 6.10 18.18
CA GLY A 69 25.16 5.97 16.97
C GLY A 69 26.13 4.79 16.86
N GLN A 70 25.63 3.58 16.62
CA GLN A 70 26.41 2.58 15.88
C GLN A 70 26.13 2.71 14.38
N ARG A 71 27.14 3.16 13.63
CA ARG A 71 27.16 3.16 12.16
C ARG A 71 27.16 1.70 11.67
N HIS A 72 25.98 1.12 11.53
CA HIS A 72 25.83 -0.10 10.74
C HIS A 72 25.86 0.30 9.26
N HIS A 73 26.93 -0.11 8.58
CA HIS A 73 26.93 -0.25 7.13
C HIS A 73 25.72 -1.13 6.78
N ARG A 74 24.61 -0.51 6.34
CA ARG A 74 23.43 -1.26 5.90
C ARG A 74 23.83 -2.04 4.67
N SER A 75 24.05 -3.35 4.84
CA SER A 75 23.97 -4.31 3.77
C SER A 75 22.64 -4.07 3.03
N ARG A 76 22.74 -3.74 1.74
CA ARG A 76 21.60 -3.47 0.86
C ARG A 76 20.63 -4.66 0.96
N SER A 77 19.42 -4.39 1.44
CA SER A 77 18.35 -5.38 1.50
C SER A 77 18.12 -5.96 0.12
N VAL A 78 18.19 -7.29 0.04
CA VAL A 78 17.86 -8.10 -1.13
C VAL A 78 16.45 -7.76 -1.61
N ASP A 79 16.34 -7.56 -2.92
CA ASP A 79 15.18 -7.04 -3.64
C ASP A 79 13.88 -7.81 -3.30
N HIS A 80 12.91 -7.13 -2.69
CA HIS A 80 11.53 -7.61 -2.58
C HIS A 80 10.84 -7.42 -3.95
N ASN A 81 11.17 -8.25 -4.92
CA ASN A 81 10.44 -8.28 -6.17
C ASN A 81 9.44 -9.45 -6.15
N PRO A 82 8.12 -9.24 -6.28
CA PRO A 82 7.15 -10.33 -6.31
C PRO A 82 7.40 -11.27 -7.50
N PRO A 83 7.16 -12.58 -7.33
CA PRO A 83 7.39 -13.56 -8.38
C PRO A 83 6.52 -13.23 -9.61
N GLY A 84 7.15 -13.10 -10.78
CA GLY A 84 6.49 -12.81 -12.06
C GLY A 84 6.80 -11.44 -12.67
N TRP A 85 7.38 -10.50 -11.92
CA TRP A 85 7.81 -9.21 -12.45
C TRP A 85 9.31 -9.27 -12.71
N THR A 86 9.76 -9.42 -13.95
CA THR A 86 11.19 -9.28 -14.24
C THR A 86 11.54 -7.80 -14.23
N LEU A 87 12.21 -7.33 -13.17
CA LEU A 87 12.75 -5.97 -13.13
C LEU A 87 13.86 -5.87 -14.16
N VAL A 88 13.52 -5.39 -15.35
CA VAL A 88 14.49 -5.00 -16.38
C VAL A 88 15.20 -3.74 -15.93
N PRO A 89 16.52 -3.80 -15.66
CA PRO A 89 17.26 -2.63 -15.22
C PRO A 89 17.32 -1.60 -16.34
N HIS A 90 17.08 -0.33 -16.00
CA HIS A 90 16.97 0.75 -16.98
C HIS A 90 18.23 0.95 -17.82
N ARG A 91 19.40 0.50 -17.33
CA ARG A 91 20.69 0.62 -18.02
C ARG A 91 20.80 -0.26 -19.26
N LEU A 92 20.05 -1.36 -19.32
CA LEU A 92 20.03 -2.26 -20.49
C LEU A 92 19.10 -1.75 -21.60
N LEU A 93 18.27 -0.74 -21.29
CA LEU A 93 17.27 -0.18 -22.20
C LEU A 93 17.82 1.04 -22.93
N THR A 94 18.89 0.81 -23.68
CA THR A 94 19.51 1.79 -24.58
C THR A 94 18.72 1.92 -25.89
N PRO A 95 18.77 3.07 -26.57
CA PRO A 95 18.30 3.17 -27.95
C PRO A 95 18.92 2.08 -28.82
N GLY A 96 18.10 1.37 -29.60
CA GLY A 96 18.54 0.22 -30.39
C GLY A 96 18.28 -1.15 -29.76
N THR A 97 17.89 -1.23 -28.47
CA THR A 97 17.56 -2.50 -27.83
C THR A 97 16.18 -3.02 -28.27
N SER A 98 16.10 -4.31 -28.63
CA SER A 98 14.83 -5.00 -28.90
C SER A 98 14.11 -5.33 -27.59
N VAL A 99 12.84 -4.94 -27.49
CA VAL A 99 12.06 -5.06 -26.26
C VAL A 99 10.62 -5.45 -26.56
N ALA A 100 9.99 -6.11 -25.59
CA ALA A 100 8.55 -6.27 -25.55
C ALA A 100 7.95 -5.28 -24.54
N ILE A 101 7.02 -4.46 -25.00
CA ILE A 101 6.34 -3.45 -24.17
C ILE A 101 4.84 -3.73 -24.06
N THR A 102 4.24 -3.37 -22.94
CA THR A 102 2.79 -3.25 -22.80
C THR A 102 2.40 -1.80 -23.01
N LEU A 103 1.52 -1.56 -23.98
CA LEU A 103 0.97 -0.23 -24.25
C LEU A 103 -0.03 0.18 -23.16
N LYS A 104 -0.29 1.48 -23.02
CA LYS A 104 -1.28 1.96 -22.04
C LYS A 104 -2.67 1.36 -22.27
N GLN A 105 -3.07 1.22 -23.53
CA GLN A 105 -4.36 0.62 -23.93
C GLN A 105 -4.47 -0.87 -23.58
N ASP A 106 -3.33 -1.56 -23.48
CA ASP A 106 -3.24 -3.00 -23.22
C ASP A 106 -2.88 -3.28 -21.74
N GLN A 107 -2.88 -2.26 -20.87
CA GLN A 107 -2.66 -2.44 -19.43
C GLN A 107 -3.78 -3.29 -18.82
N GLY A 108 -3.42 -4.28 -18.01
CA GLY A 108 -4.36 -5.27 -17.47
C GLY A 108 -4.61 -6.46 -18.42
N THR A 109 -3.96 -6.48 -19.58
CA THR A 109 -3.93 -7.63 -20.49
C THR A 109 -2.50 -8.17 -20.62
N ASP A 110 -2.35 -9.42 -21.02
CA ASP A 110 -1.05 -10.03 -21.33
C ASP A 110 -0.54 -9.70 -22.75
N ARG A 111 -1.14 -8.70 -23.41
CA ARG A 111 -0.72 -8.31 -24.76
C ARG A 111 0.56 -7.47 -24.70
N THR A 112 1.56 -7.92 -25.43
CA THR A 112 2.83 -7.21 -25.60
C THR A 112 3.09 -6.89 -27.06
N VAL A 113 3.69 -5.73 -27.28
CA VAL A 113 4.16 -5.26 -28.58
C VAL A 113 5.67 -5.32 -28.58
N GLU A 114 6.23 -5.99 -29.58
CA GLU A 114 7.67 -6.02 -29.79
C GLU A 114 8.12 -4.83 -30.63
N GLY A 115 9.32 -4.32 -30.35
CA GLY A 115 9.96 -3.31 -31.17
C GLY A 115 11.28 -2.83 -30.60
N VAL A 116 11.88 -1.87 -31.29
CA VAL A 116 13.19 -1.32 -30.94
C VAL A 116 13.03 -0.03 -30.15
N VAL A 117 13.75 0.11 -29.03
CA VAL A 117 13.76 1.33 -28.22
C VAL A 117 14.34 2.49 -29.03
N ALA A 118 13.60 3.61 -29.10
CA ALA A 118 14.10 4.89 -29.57
C ALA A 118 14.60 5.75 -28.41
N GLU A 119 13.79 5.85 -27.34
CA GLU A 119 14.11 6.70 -26.19
C GLU A 119 13.61 6.07 -24.90
N ARG A 120 14.43 6.15 -23.85
CA ARG A 120 14.04 5.77 -22.49
C ARG A 120 13.43 6.98 -21.77
N LEU A 121 12.19 6.83 -21.32
CA LEU A 121 11.41 7.91 -20.70
C LEU A 121 11.46 7.89 -19.16
N THR A 122 11.87 6.78 -18.53
CA THR A 122 12.02 6.69 -17.07
C THR A 122 13.46 6.96 -16.65
N ARG A 123 13.65 7.92 -15.72
CA ARG A 123 14.93 8.23 -15.09
C ARG A 123 15.20 7.31 -13.88
N GLY A 124 15.53 6.04 -14.14
CA GLY A 124 15.94 5.09 -13.09
C GLY A 124 15.20 3.75 -13.10
N ASP A 125 15.55 2.88 -12.16
CA ASP A 125 14.86 1.60 -11.93
C ASP A 125 13.58 1.89 -11.15
N HIS A 126 12.45 1.44 -11.68
CA HIS A 126 11.16 1.72 -11.10
C HIS A 126 10.45 0.39 -10.78
N PRO A 127 9.84 0.22 -9.59
CA PRO A 127 9.17 -1.03 -9.18
C PRO A 127 8.15 -1.57 -10.19
N ARG A 128 7.54 -0.71 -10.99
CA ARG A 128 6.53 -1.10 -12.00
C ARG A 128 7.10 -1.19 -13.42
N GLY A 129 8.42 -1.23 -13.57
CA GLY A 129 9.11 -1.28 -14.86
C GLY A 129 9.44 0.09 -15.46
N VAL A 130 10.29 0.04 -16.48
CA VAL A 130 10.84 1.21 -17.19
C VAL A 130 9.93 1.56 -18.36
N LYS A 131 9.61 2.85 -18.52
CA LYS A 131 8.84 3.36 -19.65
C LYS A 131 9.78 3.74 -20.79
N VAL A 132 9.47 3.27 -22.01
CA VAL A 132 10.25 3.55 -23.22
C VAL A 132 9.33 3.95 -24.37
N ARG A 133 9.90 4.65 -25.35
CA ARG A 133 9.32 4.93 -26.66
C ARG A 133 10.02 4.04 -27.69
N LEU A 134 9.26 3.36 -28.53
CA LEU A 134 9.78 2.59 -29.65
C LEU A 134 10.08 3.51 -30.85
N GLN A 135 10.89 3.03 -31.79
CA GLN A 135 11.18 3.72 -33.07
C GLN A 135 9.90 4.00 -33.88
N ASP A 136 8.90 3.15 -33.75
CA ASP A 136 7.57 3.31 -34.34
C ASP A 136 6.70 4.40 -33.65
N GLY A 137 7.22 5.07 -32.62
CA GLY A 137 6.55 6.14 -31.90
C GLY A 137 5.63 5.69 -30.76
N ARG A 138 5.32 4.40 -30.66
CA ARG A 138 4.55 3.79 -29.56
C ARG A 138 5.27 3.89 -28.22
N VAL A 139 4.51 4.09 -27.14
CA VAL A 139 5.04 4.26 -25.77
C VAL A 139 4.41 3.24 -24.83
N GLY A 140 5.25 2.55 -24.04
CA GLY A 140 4.78 1.52 -23.11
C GLY A 140 5.77 1.21 -21.99
N ARG A 141 5.38 0.28 -21.12
CA ARG A 141 6.24 -0.26 -20.06
C ARG A 141 6.94 -1.51 -20.58
N VAL A 142 8.24 -1.62 -20.35
CA VAL A 142 9.01 -2.80 -20.75
C VAL A 142 8.66 -3.98 -19.85
N VAL A 143 8.29 -5.09 -20.46
CA VAL A 143 8.02 -6.38 -19.79
C VAL A 143 9.28 -7.26 -19.81
N ARG A 144 9.94 -7.32 -20.97
CA ARG A 144 11.19 -8.08 -21.16
C ARG A 144 12.03 -7.49 -22.29
N ILE A 145 13.33 -7.80 -22.25
CA ILE A 145 14.27 -7.60 -23.36
C ILE A 145 14.23 -8.87 -24.22
N LEU A 146 14.36 -8.71 -25.55
CA LEU A 146 14.40 -9.79 -26.53
C LEU A 146 15.83 -10.14 -26.92
#